data_AF-A0A957IJS4-F1
#
_entry.id   AF-A0A957IJS4-F1
#
_cell.length_a   1.000
_cell.length_b   1.000
_cell.length_c   1.000
_cell.angle_alpha   90.00
_cell.angle_beta   90.00
_cell.angle_gamma   90.00
#
_symmetry.space_group_name_H-M   'P 1'
#
loop_
_entity.id
_entity.type
_entity.pdbx_description
1 polymer ?
#
loop_
_entity_poly.entity_id
_entity_poly.type
_entity_poly.pdbx_seq_one_letter_code
_entity_poly.pdbx_strand_id
1 'polypeptide(L)'
;WTGTLFEGRFQARHVGNENYLRHLCRYIHANPVKDGLVHHLEEWPYSNYLEWIGERDGMIVDRTFIQDLFGSGQQYKEFVQDYLITRHLPNELNYLDWD
;
A
#
# COMPACT_ATOMS: atom_id res chain seq x y z
N TRP A 1 -13.91 22.14 13.43
CA TRP A 1 -12.45 21.98 13.48
C TRP A 1 -12.02 21.73 14.91
N THR A 2 -11.58 20.50 15.20
CA THR A 2 -10.83 20.22 16.42
C THR A 2 -9.41 20.69 16.13
N GLY A 3 -8.92 21.75 16.77
CA GLY A 3 -7.57 22.30 16.53
C GLY A 3 -6.42 21.39 17.00
N THR A 4 -6.65 20.08 17.02
CA THR A 4 -5.75 19.04 17.49
C THR A 4 -5.04 18.41 16.29
N LEU A 5 -3.73 18.14 16.43
CA LEU A 5 -2.93 17.49 15.39
C LEU A 5 -3.47 16.10 15.02
N PHE A 6 -4.06 15.38 15.99
CA PHE A 6 -4.63 14.06 15.81
C PHE A 6 -6.15 14.12 15.78
N GLU A 7 -6.73 13.37 14.84
CA GLU A 7 -8.17 13.20 14.71
C GLU A 7 -8.59 11.85 15.32
N GLY A 8 -8.98 11.86 16.60
CA GLY A 8 -9.48 10.67 17.29
C GLY A 8 -8.39 9.71 17.81
N ARG A 9 -8.82 8.50 18.17
CA ARG A 9 -7.94 7.43 18.70
C ARG A 9 -7.37 6.61 17.55
N PHE A 10 -6.10 6.22 17.66
CA PHE A 10 -5.47 5.26 16.77
C PHE A 10 -6.31 3.98 16.64
N GLN A 11 -6.43 3.49 15.41
CA GLN A 11 -7.17 2.26 15.08
C GLN A 11 -6.18 1.12 14.82
N ALA A 12 -6.50 -0.08 15.32
CA ALA A 12 -5.72 -1.28 15.07
C ALA A 12 -6.64 -2.41 14.60
N ARG A 13 -6.20 -3.17 13.60
CA ARG A 13 -6.85 -4.41 13.15
C ARG A 13 -5.81 -5.51 13.01
N HIS A 14 -6.20 -6.71 13.42
CA HIS A 14 -5.34 -7.88 13.34
C HIS A 14 -5.28 -8.40 11.90
N VAL A 15 -4.06 -8.57 11.39
CA VAL A 15 -3.80 -9.21 10.09
C VAL A 15 -3.74 -10.71 10.30
N GLY A 16 -4.84 -11.41 9.99
CA GLY A 16 -4.98 -12.83 10.30
C GLY A 16 -4.56 -13.79 9.20
N ASN A 17 -4.37 -13.31 7.97
CA ASN A 17 -4.04 -14.16 6.84
C ASN A 17 -3.16 -13.43 5.81
N GLU A 18 -2.49 -14.20 4.97
CA GLU A 18 -1.55 -13.69 3.97
C GLU A 18 -2.23 -12.91 2.85
N ASN A 19 -3.43 -13.33 2.41
CA ASN A 19 -4.17 -12.65 1.34
C ASN A 19 -4.55 -11.23 1.77
N TYR A 20 -5.07 -11.08 2.99
CA TYR A 20 -5.33 -9.81 3.62
C TYR A 20 -4.07 -8.92 3.61
N LEU A 21 -2.93 -9.48 4.04
CA LEU A 21 -1.66 -8.75 4.10
C LEU A 21 -1.24 -8.24 2.72
N ARG A 22 -1.29 -9.10 1.69
CA ARG A 22 -0.95 -8.75 0.30
C ARG A 22 -1.77 -7.55 -0.17
N HIS A 23 -3.10 -7.63 -0.04
CA HIS A 23 -3.99 -6.57 -0.49
C HIS A 23 -3.86 -5.29 0.35
N LEU A 24 -3.59 -5.40 1.66
CA LEU A 24 -3.32 -4.25 2.52
C LEU A 24 -2.05 -3.50 2.09
N CYS A 25 -0.94 -4.21 1.81
CA CYS A 25 0.30 -3.58 1.33
C CYS A 25 0.08 -2.79 0.04
N ARG A 26 -0.61 -3.41 -0.92
CA ARG A 26 -0.98 -2.78 -2.18
C ARG A 26 -1.84 -1.54 -1.97
N TYR A 27 -2.85 -1.64 -1.11
CA TYR A 27 -3.73 -0.51 -0.78
C TYR A 27 -2.91 0.68 -0.25
N ILE A 28 -2.04 0.45 0.74
CA ILE A 28 -1.21 1.50 1.34
C ILE A 28 -0.36 2.22 0.29
N HIS A 29 0.33 1.47 -0.58
CA HIS A 29 1.16 2.08 -1.63
C HIS A 29 0.33 2.77 -2.72
N ALA A 30 -0.90 2.33 -2.97
CA ALA A 30 -1.79 2.92 -3.95
C ALA A 30 -2.49 4.20 -3.48
N ASN A 31 -2.61 4.45 -2.16
CA ASN A 31 -3.34 5.58 -1.60
C ASN A 31 -2.98 6.95 -2.21
N PRO A 32 -1.69 7.32 -2.39
CA PRO A 32 -1.34 8.62 -2.97
C PRO A 32 -1.92 8.86 -4.36
N VAL A 33 -2.00 7.81 -5.18
CA VAL A 33 -2.61 7.89 -6.52
C VAL A 33 -4.14 7.76 -6.43
N LYS A 34 -4.65 6.88 -5.55
CA LYS A 34 -6.08 6.71 -5.30
C LYS A 34 -6.74 8.03 -4.93
N ASP A 35 -6.15 8.75 -3.99
CA ASP A 35 -6.71 9.98 -3.42
C ASP A 35 -6.29 11.24 -4.20
N GLY A 36 -5.63 11.06 -5.36
CA GLY A 36 -5.29 12.14 -6.28
C GLY A 36 -4.18 13.08 -5.80
N LEU A 37 -3.32 12.63 -4.87
CA LEU A 37 -2.16 13.41 -4.42
C LEU A 37 -1.04 13.44 -5.48
N VAL A 38 -0.91 12.37 -6.25
CA VAL A 38 0.05 12.22 -7.36
C VAL A 38 -0.59 11.44 -8.52
N HIS A 39 -0.02 11.54 -9.72
CA HIS A 39 -0.52 10.81 -10.90
C HIS A 39 0.12 9.43 -11.03
N HIS A 40 1.37 9.29 -10.60
CA HIS A 40 2.15 8.06 -10.65
C HIS A 40 2.65 7.67 -9.25
N LEU A 41 2.73 6.37 -8.98
CA LEU A 41 3.14 5.85 -7.67
C LEU A 41 4.56 6.30 -7.31
N GLU A 42 5.41 6.39 -8.33
CA GLU A 42 6.81 6.76 -8.24
C GLU A 42 7.02 8.21 -7.80
N GLU A 43 5.99 9.07 -7.92
CA GLU A 43 6.04 10.48 -7.53
C GLU A 43 5.85 10.69 -6.03
N TRP A 44 5.49 9.65 -5.25
CA TRP A 44 5.26 9.76 -3.81
C TRP A 44 6.48 9.34 -2.98
N PRO A 45 7.34 10.28 -2.52
CA PRO A 45 8.58 9.94 -1.85
C PRO A 45 8.38 9.45 -0.40
N TYR A 46 7.20 9.69 0.19
CA TYR A 46 6.88 9.45 1.61
C TYR A 46 6.38 8.03 1.89
N SER A 47 6.76 7.06 1.05
CA SER A 47 6.54 5.62 1.25
C SER A 47 7.82 4.87 0.90
N ASN A 48 7.86 3.56 1.16
CA ASN A 48 8.93 2.68 0.70
C ASN A 48 8.56 1.92 -0.59
N TYR A 49 7.57 2.40 -1.37
CA TYR A 49 7.16 1.75 -2.62
C TYR A 49 8.32 1.60 -3.61
N LEU A 50 9.13 2.64 -3.80
CA LEU A 50 10.27 2.63 -4.72
C LEU A 50 11.32 1.59 -4.33
N GLU A 51 11.57 1.40 -3.03
CA GLU A 51 12.45 0.35 -2.53
C GLU A 51 11.89 -1.05 -2.82
N TRP A 52 10.57 -1.23 -2.71
CA TRP A 52 9.93 -2.51 -2.97
C TRP A 52 10.03 -2.94 -4.43
N ILE A 53 9.92 -1.98 -5.34
CA ILE A 53 10.04 -2.24 -6.79
C ILE A 53 11.50 -2.15 -7.29
N GLY A 54 12.45 -1.80 -6.42
CA GLY A 54 13.87 -1.74 -6.75
C GLY A 54 14.30 -0.48 -7.51
N GLU A 55 13.48 0.57 -7.51
CA GLU A 55 13.77 1.85 -8.18
C GLU A 55 14.46 2.87 -7.26
N ARG A 56 14.55 2.57 -5.95
CA ARG A 56 15.32 3.36 -4.98
C ARG A 56 16.06 2.44 -4.01
N ASP A 57 17.31 2.77 -3.75
CA ASP A 57 18.05 2.14 -2.65
C ASP A 57 17.63 2.76 -1.31
N GLY A 58 17.29 1.91 -0.34
CA GLY A 58 16.85 2.34 0.99
C GLY A 58 16.98 1.24 2.02
N MET A 59 16.98 1.62 3.29
CA MET A 59 17.11 0.68 4.42
C MET A 59 15.75 0.19 4.95
N ILE A 60 14.65 0.85 4.60
CA ILE A 60 13.31 0.53 5.10
C ILE A 60 12.63 -0.43 4.11
N VAL A 61 13.26 -1.57 3.87
CA VAL A 61 12.74 -2.62 2.98
C VAL A 61 13.25 -3.99 3.42
N ASP A 62 12.34 -4.96 3.49
CA ASP A 62 12.69 -6.37 3.64
C ASP A 62 12.51 -7.05 2.29
N ARG A 63 13.64 -7.33 1.63
CA ARG A 63 13.65 -7.93 0.29
C ARG A 63 13.24 -9.41 0.32
N THR A 64 13.49 -10.10 1.42
CA THR A 64 13.06 -11.49 1.61
C THR A 64 11.54 -11.55 1.76
N PHE A 65 10.96 -10.62 2.53
CA PHE A 65 9.51 -10.48 2.63
C PHE A 65 8.85 -10.25 1.26
N ILE A 66 9.42 -9.37 0.42
CA ILE A 66 8.89 -9.11 -0.92
C ILE A 66 9.00 -10.36 -1.80
N GLN A 67 10.14 -11.04 -1.75
CA GLN A 67 10.37 -12.27 -2.50
C GLN A 67 9.38 -13.38 -2.09
N ASP A 68 9.19 -13.60 -0.80
CA ASP A 68 8.32 -14.65 -0.26
C ASP A 68 6.85 -14.34 -0.52
N LEU A 69 6.45 -13.08 -0.33
CA LEU A 69 5.05 -12.68 -0.40
C LEU A 69 4.60 -12.29 -1.82
N PHE A 70 5.49 -11.83 -2.70
CA PHE A 70 5.08 -11.34 -4.03
C PHE A 70 5.91 -11.93 -5.17
N GLY A 71 6.98 -12.68 -4.88
CA GLY A 71 7.85 -13.29 -5.87
C GLY A 71 8.90 -12.36 -6.47
N SER A 72 8.60 -11.06 -6.64
CA SER A 72 9.58 -10.04 -7.02
C SER A 72 9.00 -8.63 -6.86
N GLY A 73 9.87 -7.62 -6.84
CA GLY A 73 9.44 -6.22 -6.90
C GLY A 73 8.65 -5.90 -8.18
N GLN A 74 8.97 -6.55 -9.30
CA GLN A 74 8.26 -6.39 -10.56
C GLN A 74 6.83 -6.95 -10.49
N GLN A 75 6.66 -8.17 -9.96
CA GLN A 75 5.34 -8.75 -9.74
C GLN A 75 4.52 -7.94 -8.73
N TYR A 76 5.18 -7.37 -7.71
CA TYR A 76 4.53 -6.43 -6.80
C TYR A 76 4.07 -5.16 -7.52
N LYS A 77 4.90 -4.57 -8.40
CA LYS A 77 4.55 -3.40 -9.21
C LYS A 77 3.28 -3.64 -10.03
N GLU A 78 3.24 -4.76 -10.74
CA GLU A 78 2.08 -5.20 -11.53
C GLU A 78 0.85 -5.42 -10.66
N PHE A 79 1.02 -6.04 -9.49
CA PHE A 79 -0.07 -6.26 -8.53
C PHE A 79 -0.68 -4.95 -8.02
N VAL A 80 0.14 -3.93 -7.76
CA VAL A 80 -0.34 -2.59 -7.35
C VAL A 80 -1.04 -1.86 -8.48
N GLN A 81 -0.49 -1.91 -9.70
CA GLN A 81 -1.09 -1.29 -10.88
C GLN A 81 -2.46 -1.91 -11.21
N ASP A 82 -2.61 -3.23 -11.08
CA ASP A 82 -3.89 -3.92 -11.23
C ASP A 82 -4.98 -3.34 -10.32
N TYR A 83 -4.67 -2.98 -9.07
CA TYR A 83 -5.64 -2.34 -8.18
C TYR A 83 -6.02 -0.93 -8.59
N LEU A 84 -5.07 -0.13 -9.08
CA LEU A 84 -5.38 1.22 -9.54
C LEU A 84 -6.35 1.19 -10.73
N ILE A 85 -6.33 0.12 -11.53
CA ILE A 85 -7.25 -0.11 -12.65
C ILE A 85 -8.59 -0.69 -12.17
N THR A 86 -8.55 -1.77 -11.37
CA THR A 86 -9.75 -2.54 -11.01
C THR A 86 -10.52 -1.96 -9.83
N ARG A 87 -9.84 -1.21 -8.95
CA ARG A 87 -10.35 -0.73 -7.65
C ARG A 87 -10.99 -1.82 -6.81
N HIS A 88 -10.54 -3.06 -6.99
CA HIS A 88 -11.10 -4.20 -6.29
C HIS A 88 -10.25 -4.57 -5.05
N LEU A 89 -10.89 -4.51 -3.89
CA LEU A 89 -10.40 -5.09 -2.65
C LEU A 89 -11.23 -6.31 -2.26
N PRO A 90 -10.63 -7.31 -1.59
CA PRO A 90 -11.38 -8.35 -0.89
C PRO A 90 -12.35 -7.75 0.13
N ASN A 91 -13.49 -8.41 0.33
CA ASN A 91 -14.54 -7.95 1.25
C ASN A 91 -14.04 -7.59 2.66
N GLU A 92 -13.04 -8.32 3.15
CA GLU A 92 -12.39 -8.10 4.44
C GLU A 92 -11.67 -6.75 4.56
N LEU A 93 -11.36 -6.08 3.44
CA LEU A 93 -10.68 -4.79 3.36
C LEU A 93 -11.59 -3.64 2.87
N ASN A 94 -12.87 -3.89 2.58
CA ASN A 94 -13.80 -2.86 2.09
C ASN A 94 -13.93 -1.64 3.02
N TYR A 95 -13.63 -1.79 4.31
CA TYR A 95 -13.63 -0.69 5.27
C TYR A 95 -12.49 0.33 5.03
N LEU A 96 -11.58 0.07 4.10
CA LEU A 96 -10.51 0.99 3.72
C LEU A 96 -10.93 1.94 2.60
N ASP A 97 -11.82 1.51 1.71
CA ASP A 97 -12.40 2.36 0.68
C ASP A 97 -13.63 3.07 1.26
N TRP A 98 -13.36 4.26 1.82
CA TRP A 98 -14.38 5.21 2.27
C TRP A 98 -14.79 6.13 1.11
N ASP A 99 -15.41 5.54 0.09
CA ASP A 99 -16.13 6.29 -0.96
C ASP A 99 -17.66 6.22 -0.72
#